data_AF-A0A2V8QK69-F1
#
_entry.id   AF-A0A2V8QK69-F1
#
_cell.length_a   1.000
_cell.length_b   1.000
_cell.length_c   1.000
_cell.angle_alpha   90.00
_cell.angle_beta   90.00
_cell.angle_gamma   90.00
#
_symmetry.space_group_name_H-M   'P 1'
#
loop_
_entity.id
_entity.type
_entity.pdbx_description
1 polymer ?
#
loop_
_entity_poly.entity_id
_entity_poly.type
_entity_poly.pdbx_seq_one_letter_code
_entity_poly.pdbx_strand_id
1 'polypeptide(L)'
;MKRLVKLPLASVTQLKLGVNEKKLAGPPLHEIVRVYNRPMKRVLKIVAILLVVLIVGIQAIRPARTNPAVDESETINAKTQMPPEVASIFDRSCRDCHTNKTVWPWYTNVAPVSWWLSTHVNDGRRAMNMSEWGKLDPNRQDRKLRQICDEVSDGVMPLSSYTPMHPAAKLSDQDKKTLCDWTEKERERLSNSAK
;
A
#
# COMPACT_ATOMS: atom_id res chain seq x y z
N MET A 1 -44.80 97.71 20.97
CA MET A 1 -44.97 97.65 19.50
C MET A 1 -44.15 96.49 18.97
N LYS A 2 -44.82 95.39 18.57
CA LYS A 2 -44.21 94.13 18.13
C LYS A 2 -44.03 94.19 16.61
N ARG A 3 -42.78 94.14 16.12
CA ARG A 3 -42.50 93.84 14.70
C ARG A 3 -42.05 92.39 14.60
N LEU A 4 -43.00 91.52 14.26
CA LEU A 4 -42.77 90.14 13.88
C LEU A 4 -42.17 90.12 12.46
N VAL A 5 -40.89 89.76 12.36
CA VAL A 5 -40.24 89.47 11.07
C VAL A 5 -40.57 88.02 10.71
N LYS A 6 -41.46 87.84 9.72
CA LYS A 6 -41.67 86.54 9.06
C LYS A 6 -40.50 86.28 8.12
N LEU A 7 -39.71 85.25 8.40
CA LEU A 7 -38.76 84.66 7.44
C LEU A 7 -39.45 83.50 6.69
N PRO A 8 -39.26 83.37 5.37
CA PRO A 8 -39.94 82.36 4.57
C PRO A 8 -39.29 80.98 4.75
N LEU A 9 -40.15 79.96 4.80
CA LEU A 9 -39.80 78.54 4.66
C LEU A 9 -39.21 78.32 3.26
N ALA A 10 -37.88 78.28 3.16
CA ALA A 10 -37.20 77.81 1.96
C ALA A 10 -37.19 76.28 1.98
N SER A 11 -38.01 75.71 1.10
CA SER A 11 -37.98 74.33 0.61
C SER A 11 -36.54 73.86 0.39
N VAL A 12 -36.10 72.86 1.15
CA VAL A 12 -34.88 72.09 0.85
C VAL A 12 -35.20 71.22 -0.36
N THR A 13 -35.05 71.83 -1.54
CA THR A 13 -35.12 71.17 -2.83
C THR A 13 -34.05 70.08 -2.87
N GLN A 14 -34.48 68.85 -3.12
CA GLN A 14 -33.67 67.67 -3.38
C GLN A 14 -32.42 68.02 -4.19
N LEU A 15 -31.26 67.93 -3.54
CA LEU A 15 -29.97 67.93 -4.22
C LEU A 15 -29.96 66.68 -5.10
N LYS A 16 -30.31 66.81 -6.38
CA LYS A 16 -30.02 65.79 -7.40
C LYS A 16 -28.50 65.67 -7.49
N LEU A 17 -27.91 64.89 -6.58
CA LEU A 17 -26.61 64.30 -6.78
C LEU A 17 -26.74 63.53 -8.10
N GLY A 18 -26.04 63.99 -9.14
CA GLY A 18 -25.94 63.34 -10.44
C GLY A 18 -25.19 62.02 -10.34
N VAL A 19 -25.70 61.10 -9.52
CA VAL A 19 -25.19 59.75 -9.40
C VAL A 19 -25.68 59.00 -10.63
N ASN A 20 -24.77 58.83 -11.58
CA ASN A 20 -25.01 57.98 -12.73
C ASN A 20 -25.21 56.54 -12.23
N GLU A 21 -26.45 56.03 -12.26
CA GLU A 21 -26.80 54.68 -11.79
C GLU A 21 -26.01 53.58 -12.52
N LYS A 22 -25.59 53.81 -13.77
CA LYS A 22 -24.70 52.88 -14.50
C LYS A 22 -23.32 52.75 -13.86
N LYS A 23 -22.92 53.70 -13.01
CA LYS A 23 -21.67 53.68 -12.24
C LYS A 23 -21.80 52.96 -10.89
N LEU A 24 -23.02 52.64 -10.43
CA LEU A 24 -23.27 51.86 -9.21
C LEU A 24 -23.45 50.36 -9.46
N ALA A 25 -23.64 49.94 -10.72
CA ALA A 25 -23.65 48.54 -11.06
C ALA A 25 -22.22 47.98 -10.98
N GLY A 26 -21.90 47.29 -9.88
CA GLY A 26 -20.66 46.53 -9.75
C GLY A 26 -20.54 45.46 -10.84
N PRO A 27 -19.32 44.92 -11.08
CA PRO A 27 -19.12 43.89 -12.09
C PRO A 27 -20.06 42.71 -11.83
N PRO A 28 -20.67 42.13 -12.88
CA PRO A 28 -21.60 41.03 -12.71
C PRO A 28 -20.90 39.86 -12.00
N LEU A 29 -21.64 39.13 -11.15
CA LEU A 29 -21.09 38.08 -10.27
C LEU A 29 -20.18 37.08 -11.00
N HIS A 30 -20.49 36.77 -12.26
CA HIS A 30 -19.71 35.87 -13.11
C HIS A 30 -18.28 36.38 -13.39
N GLU A 31 -18.05 37.69 -13.38
CA GLU A 31 -16.75 38.32 -13.63
C GLU A 31 -15.87 38.27 -12.36
N ILE A 32 -16.46 38.49 -11.18
CA ILE A 32 -15.79 38.33 -9.88
C ILE A 32 -15.35 36.87 -9.67
N VAL A 33 -16.25 35.92 -9.94
CA VAL A 33 -15.95 34.47 -9.89
C VAL A 33 -14.86 34.10 -10.89
N ARG A 34 -14.86 34.70 -12.10
CA ARG A 34 -13.84 34.48 -13.12
C ARG A 34 -12.46 35.00 -12.67
N VAL A 35 -12.40 36.18 -12.06
CA VAL A 35 -11.17 36.79 -11.53
C VAL A 35 -10.59 35.95 -10.39
N TYR A 36 -11.42 35.50 -9.45
CA TYR A 36 -10.98 34.65 -8.32
C TYR A 36 -10.54 33.24 -8.77
N ASN A 37 -11.24 32.64 -9.74
CA ASN A 37 -10.90 31.31 -10.24
C ASN A 37 -9.66 31.28 -11.16
N ARG A 38 -9.22 32.43 -11.69
CA ARG A 38 -8.06 32.51 -12.60
C ARG A 38 -6.72 32.17 -11.92
N PRO A 39 -6.35 32.73 -10.75
CA PRO A 39 -5.14 32.32 -10.02
C PRO A 39 -5.28 30.88 -9.46
N MET A 40 -6.47 30.51 -8.97
CA MET A 40 -6.74 29.16 -8.45
C MET A 40 -6.48 28.08 -9.52
N LYS A 41 -6.98 28.28 -10.75
CA LYS A 41 -6.74 27.35 -11.87
C LYS A 41 -5.25 27.23 -12.25
N ARG A 42 -4.47 28.32 -12.10
CA ARG A 42 -3.02 28.30 -12.35
C ARG A 42 -2.28 27.51 -11.27
N VAL A 43 -2.62 27.74 -9.99
CA VAL A 43 -2.05 26.99 -8.87
C VAL A 43 -2.36 25.51 -8.99
N LEU A 44 -3.62 25.14 -9.24
CA LEU A 44 -4.02 23.74 -9.47
C LEU A 44 -3.26 23.10 -10.63
N LYS A 45 -3.07 23.84 -11.74
CA LYS A 45 -2.28 23.35 -12.89
C LYS A 45 -0.82 23.12 -12.52
N ILE A 46 -0.20 24.03 -11.76
CA ILE A 46 1.19 23.89 -11.30
C ILE A 46 1.32 22.68 -10.36
N VAL A 47 0.43 22.55 -9.37
CA VAL A 47 0.41 21.42 -8.45
C VAL A 47 0.23 20.10 -9.20
N ALA A 48 -0.69 20.05 -10.17
CA ALA A 48 -0.90 18.86 -10.99
C ALA A 48 0.35 18.49 -11.80
N ILE A 49 1.03 19.46 -12.41
CA ILE A 49 2.29 19.22 -13.14
C ILE A 49 3.37 18.71 -12.18
N LEU A 50 3.53 19.32 -11.01
CA LEU A 50 4.52 18.88 -10.01
C LEU A 50 4.25 17.45 -9.54
N LEU A 51 2.98 17.09 -9.30
CA LEU A 51 2.59 15.73 -8.94
C LEU A 51 2.90 14.73 -10.05
N VAL A 52 2.61 15.07 -11.31
CA VAL A 52 2.94 14.21 -12.46
C VAL A 52 4.45 14.02 -12.58
N VAL A 53 5.23 15.11 -12.48
CA VAL A 53 6.70 15.03 -12.50
C VAL A 53 7.22 14.18 -11.36
N LEU A 54 6.67 14.32 -10.16
CA LEU A 54 7.04 13.49 -9.01
C LEU A 54 6.71 12.01 -9.26
N ILE A 55 5.48 11.71 -9.69
CA ILE A 55 5.03 10.33 -9.96
C ILE A 55 5.91 9.68 -11.02
N VAL A 56 6.24 10.40 -12.10
CA VAL A 56 7.15 9.91 -13.15
C VAL A 56 8.57 9.74 -12.61
N GLY A 57 9.06 10.71 -11.84
CA GLY A 57 10.39 10.70 -11.24
C GLY A 57 10.61 9.51 -10.31
N ILE A 58 9.63 9.18 -9.46
CA ILE A 58 9.74 8.01 -8.57
C ILE A 58 9.75 6.69 -9.36
N GLN A 59 9.18 6.59 -10.56
CA GLN A 59 9.24 5.36 -11.35
C GLN A 59 10.66 5.01 -11.86
N ALA A 60 11.60 5.97 -11.79
CA ALA A 60 12.99 5.74 -12.23
C ALA A 60 13.73 4.76 -11.33
N ILE A 61 13.38 4.69 -10.03
CA ILE A 61 13.97 3.73 -9.10
C ILE A 61 13.19 2.41 -9.23
N ARG A 62 13.84 1.37 -9.74
CA ARG A 62 13.24 0.05 -9.93
C ARG A 62 14.06 -1.02 -9.20
N PRO A 63 13.54 -1.58 -8.10
CA PRO A 63 14.19 -2.68 -7.39
C PRO A 63 14.35 -3.89 -8.30
N ALA A 64 15.43 -4.64 -8.07
CA ALA A 64 15.63 -5.94 -8.68
C ALA A 64 14.53 -6.91 -8.20
N ARG A 65 13.85 -7.54 -9.15
CA ARG A 65 12.81 -8.56 -8.93
C ARG A 65 13.26 -9.86 -9.57
N THR A 66 14.39 -10.36 -9.07
CA THR A 66 15.04 -11.55 -9.61
C THR A 66 14.60 -12.79 -8.86
N ASN A 67 14.58 -13.89 -9.60
CA ASN A 67 14.40 -15.22 -9.09
C ASN A 67 15.74 -15.94 -9.26
N PRO A 68 16.51 -16.14 -8.18
CA PRO A 68 17.72 -16.94 -8.25
C PRO A 68 17.40 -18.35 -8.76
N ALA A 69 18.41 -19.04 -9.30
CA ALA A 69 18.25 -20.44 -9.69
C ALA A 69 17.80 -21.29 -8.49
N VAL A 70 16.93 -22.26 -8.75
CA VAL A 70 16.44 -23.21 -7.76
C VAL A 70 17.10 -24.56 -8.05
N ASP A 71 17.75 -25.11 -7.04
CA ASP A 71 18.09 -26.52 -7.03
C ASP A 71 16.91 -27.27 -6.40
N GLU A 72 16.19 -28.05 -7.20
CA GLU A 72 14.99 -28.77 -6.73
C GLU A 72 15.32 -29.73 -5.58
N SER A 73 16.55 -30.27 -5.54
CA SER A 73 17.01 -31.18 -4.49
C SER A 73 17.23 -30.49 -3.14
N GLU A 74 17.34 -29.17 -3.12
CA GLU A 74 17.55 -28.33 -1.94
C GLU A 74 16.27 -27.68 -1.42
N THR A 75 15.13 -27.95 -2.06
CA THR A 75 13.83 -27.40 -1.66
C THR A 75 13.29 -28.06 -0.39
N ILE A 76 12.43 -27.36 0.35
CA ILE A 76 11.76 -27.92 1.53
C ILE A 76 10.98 -29.18 1.18
N ASN A 77 10.31 -29.19 0.02
CA ASN A 77 9.54 -30.33 -0.47
C ASN A 77 10.42 -31.57 -0.69
N ALA A 78 11.66 -31.38 -1.17
CA ALA A 78 12.60 -32.47 -1.43
C ALA A 78 13.29 -32.97 -0.15
N LYS A 79 13.46 -32.09 0.85
CA LYS A 79 14.17 -32.41 2.10
C LYS A 79 13.27 -32.84 3.25
N THR A 80 11.96 -32.78 3.09
CA THR A 80 10.97 -33.10 4.13
C THR A 80 9.96 -34.13 3.66
N GLN A 81 9.29 -34.80 4.60
CA GLN A 81 8.13 -35.63 4.27
C GLN A 81 6.89 -34.73 4.23
N MET A 82 6.67 -34.06 3.10
CA MET A 82 5.56 -33.12 2.95
C MET A 82 4.36 -33.78 2.26
N PRO A 83 3.23 -33.98 2.96
CA PRO A 83 2.00 -34.50 2.36
C PRO A 83 1.40 -33.52 1.33
N PRO A 84 0.57 -34.01 0.39
CA PRO A 84 -0.10 -33.17 -0.60
C PRO A 84 -0.92 -32.02 0.01
N GLU A 85 -1.58 -32.26 1.16
CA GLU A 85 -2.37 -31.23 1.84
C GLU A 85 -1.49 -30.07 2.31
N VAL A 86 -0.33 -30.37 2.89
CA VAL A 86 0.66 -29.36 3.32
C VAL A 86 1.23 -28.63 2.11
N ALA A 87 1.57 -29.36 1.04
CA ALA A 87 2.08 -28.79 -0.20
C ALA A 87 1.13 -27.74 -0.78
N SER A 88 -0.17 -28.02 -0.75
CA SER A 88 -1.21 -27.11 -1.25
C SER A 88 -1.29 -25.80 -0.45
N ILE A 89 -1.07 -25.88 0.88
CA ILE A 89 -1.04 -24.70 1.75
C ILE A 89 0.20 -23.87 1.46
N PHE A 90 1.36 -24.50 1.33
CA PHE A 90 2.61 -23.82 0.99
C PHE A 90 2.53 -23.09 -0.35
N ASP A 91 1.97 -23.73 -1.38
CA ASP A 91 1.85 -23.15 -2.73
C ASP A 91 0.97 -21.91 -2.74
N ARG A 92 -0.18 -21.94 -2.06
CA ARG A 92 -1.15 -20.82 -2.06
C ARG A 92 -0.83 -19.70 -1.07
N SER A 93 -0.16 -20.00 0.05
CA SER A 93 -0.02 -19.07 1.18
C SER A 93 1.41 -18.58 1.42
N CYS A 94 2.43 -19.39 1.09
CA CYS A 94 3.82 -19.11 1.49
C CYS A 94 4.71 -18.81 0.28
N ARG A 95 4.45 -19.49 -0.84
CA ARG A 95 5.32 -19.53 -2.02
C ARG A 95 5.68 -18.15 -2.54
N ASP A 96 4.71 -17.26 -2.71
CA ASP A 96 4.96 -16.00 -3.42
C ASP A 96 6.04 -15.13 -2.74
N CYS A 97 6.24 -15.27 -1.42
CA CYS A 97 7.27 -14.52 -0.68
C CYS A 97 8.47 -15.37 -0.22
N HIS A 98 8.29 -16.66 0.06
CA HIS A 98 9.31 -17.49 0.71
C HIS A 98 10.08 -18.42 -0.23
N THR A 99 10.05 -18.20 -1.55
CA THR A 99 10.76 -19.06 -2.52
C THR A 99 11.49 -18.24 -3.58
N ASN A 100 12.48 -18.86 -4.23
CA ASN A 100 13.11 -18.30 -5.42
C ASN A 100 12.24 -18.45 -6.68
N LYS A 101 11.06 -19.08 -6.60
CA LYS A 101 10.04 -19.14 -7.67
C LYS A 101 8.92 -18.09 -7.52
N THR A 102 9.19 -16.94 -6.93
CA THR A 102 8.19 -15.86 -6.76
C THR A 102 7.59 -15.46 -8.10
N VAL A 103 6.25 -15.47 -8.19
CA VAL A 103 5.54 -14.88 -9.32
C VAL A 103 5.39 -13.40 -9.05
N TRP A 104 6.04 -12.55 -9.85
CA TRP A 104 5.99 -11.10 -9.69
C TRP A 104 4.79 -10.51 -10.44
N PRO A 105 3.72 -10.07 -9.77
CA PRO A 105 2.54 -9.53 -10.43
C PRO A 105 2.82 -8.17 -11.09
N TRP A 106 1.99 -7.76 -12.06
CA TRP A 106 2.22 -6.57 -12.87
C TRP A 106 2.39 -5.28 -12.06
N TYR A 107 1.70 -5.15 -10.92
CA TYR A 107 1.77 -3.96 -10.06
C TYR A 107 3.12 -3.81 -9.36
N THR A 108 3.96 -4.86 -9.36
CA THR A 108 5.36 -4.75 -8.92
C THR A 108 6.21 -3.90 -9.88
N ASN A 109 5.68 -3.44 -11.01
CA ASN A 109 6.33 -2.48 -11.91
C ASN A 109 6.06 -1.02 -11.54
N VAL A 110 5.16 -0.74 -10.59
CA VAL A 110 4.69 0.61 -10.28
C VAL A 110 5.18 1.03 -8.90
N ALA A 111 5.95 2.12 -8.82
CA ALA A 111 6.36 2.70 -7.54
C ALA A 111 5.17 3.43 -6.85
N PRO A 112 5.11 3.46 -5.51
CA PRO A 112 6.08 2.86 -4.56
C PRO A 112 5.82 1.37 -4.25
N VAL A 113 4.75 0.78 -4.81
CA VAL A 113 4.35 -0.61 -4.55
C VAL A 113 5.45 -1.61 -4.90
N SER A 114 6.17 -1.36 -6.00
CA SER A 114 7.34 -2.13 -6.41
C SER A 114 8.44 -2.22 -5.33
N TRP A 115 8.70 -1.12 -4.63
CA TRP A 115 9.73 -1.03 -3.58
C TRP A 115 9.31 -1.81 -2.34
N TRP A 116 8.06 -1.59 -1.93
CA TRP A 116 7.48 -2.27 -0.78
C TRP A 116 7.48 -3.79 -0.99
N LEU A 117 6.95 -4.28 -2.11
CA LEU A 117 6.89 -5.72 -2.40
C LEU A 117 8.27 -6.36 -2.57
N SER A 118 9.19 -5.71 -3.27
CA SER A 118 10.56 -6.24 -3.42
C SER A 118 11.24 -6.39 -2.06
N THR A 119 11.05 -5.41 -1.17
CA THR A 119 11.58 -5.47 0.21
C THR A 119 10.98 -6.63 0.97
N HIS A 120 9.64 -6.76 0.97
CA HIS A 120 8.94 -7.86 1.66
C HIS A 120 9.32 -9.25 1.16
N VAL A 121 9.42 -9.45 -0.15
CA VAL A 121 9.85 -10.75 -0.71
C VAL A 121 11.30 -11.05 -0.31
N ASN A 122 12.18 -10.04 -0.34
CA ASN A 122 13.57 -10.21 0.06
C ASN A 122 13.69 -10.51 1.57
N ASP A 123 12.90 -9.85 2.42
CA ASP A 123 12.83 -10.14 3.85
C ASP A 123 12.24 -11.52 4.13
N GLY A 124 11.18 -11.91 3.42
CA GLY A 124 10.58 -13.24 3.49
C GLY A 124 11.58 -14.33 3.17
N ARG A 125 12.31 -14.22 2.05
CA ARG A 125 13.39 -15.15 1.67
C ARG A 125 14.53 -15.17 2.70
N ARG A 126 14.96 -14.01 3.21
CA ARG A 126 15.99 -13.93 4.27
C ARG A 126 15.57 -14.64 5.55
N ALA A 127 14.31 -14.46 5.94
CA ALA A 127 13.75 -15.09 7.12
C ALA A 127 13.59 -16.60 6.92
N MET A 128 13.08 -17.03 5.77
CA MET A 128 12.90 -18.44 5.42
C MET A 128 12.80 -18.60 3.90
N ASN A 129 13.82 -19.17 3.26
CA ASN A 129 13.79 -19.51 1.84
C ASN A 129 13.57 -21.01 1.65
N MET A 130 12.37 -21.36 1.18
CA MET A 130 11.94 -22.73 0.92
C MET A 130 12.66 -23.37 -0.26
N SER A 131 13.28 -22.57 -1.15
CA SER A 131 14.15 -23.09 -2.23
C SER A 131 15.54 -23.48 -1.77
N GLU A 132 15.92 -23.11 -0.54
CA GLU A 132 17.28 -23.28 -0.03
C GLU A 132 17.28 -24.04 1.30
N TRP A 133 16.20 -24.79 1.56
CA TRP A 133 15.98 -25.49 2.81
C TRP A 133 17.10 -26.47 3.15
N GLY A 134 17.58 -27.21 2.16
CA GLY A 134 18.67 -28.17 2.34
C GLY A 134 20.03 -27.56 2.65
N LYS A 135 20.19 -26.25 2.41
CA LYS A 135 21.40 -25.50 2.77
C LYS A 135 21.45 -25.12 4.26
N LEU A 136 20.35 -25.29 4.98
CA LEU A 136 20.27 -25.04 6.42
C LEU A 136 20.81 -26.25 7.18
N ASP A 137 21.57 -26.01 8.25
CA ASP A 137 21.90 -27.09 9.18
C ASP A 137 20.65 -27.58 9.94
N PRO A 138 20.68 -28.82 10.49
CA PRO A 138 19.50 -29.42 11.14
C PRO A 138 18.91 -28.56 12.27
N ASN A 139 19.72 -27.86 13.07
CA ASN A 139 19.23 -27.00 14.15
C ASN A 139 18.47 -25.78 13.61
N ARG A 140 18.94 -25.20 12.49
CA ARG A 140 18.21 -24.15 11.79
C ARG A 140 16.93 -24.68 11.16
N GLN A 141 16.93 -25.88 10.58
CA GLN A 141 15.71 -26.51 10.05
C GLN A 141 14.67 -26.72 11.15
N ASP A 142 15.05 -27.31 12.29
CA ASP A 142 14.16 -27.49 13.45
C ASP A 142 13.53 -26.17 13.92
N ARG A 143 14.36 -25.14 14.10
CA ARG A 143 13.89 -23.81 14.51
C ARG A 143 12.91 -23.21 13.50
N LYS A 144 13.17 -23.38 12.20
CA LYS A 144 12.30 -22.85 11.14
C LYS A 144 10.96 -23.58 11.09
N LEU A 145 10.95 -24.90 11.29
CA LEU A 145 9.70 -25.67 11.41
C LEU A 145 8.86 -25.19 12.58
N ARG A 146 9.46 -24.98 13.76
CA ARG A 146 8.75 -24.40 14.90
C ARG A 146 8.19 -23.01 14.58
N GLN A 147 9.01 -22.14 13.97
CA GLN A 147 8.58 -20.79 13.56
C GLN A 147 7.39 -20.82 12.59
N ILE A 148 7.32 -21.79 11.67
CA ILE A 148 6.16 -21.92 10.77
C ILE A 148 4.87 -22.07 11.58
N CYS A 149 4.84 -22.99 12.56
CA CYS A 149 3.65 -23.18 13.40
C CYS A 149 3.33 -21.94 14.25
N ASP A 150 4.34 -21.35 14.90
CA ASP A 150 4.19 -20.16 15.74
C ASP A 150 3.56 -19.00 14.92
N GLU A 151 4.15 -18.66 13.77
CA GLU A 151 3.73 -17.52 12.93
C GLU A 151 2.33 -17.68 12.34
N VAL A 152 1.92 -18.90 11.96
CA VAL A 152 0.56 -19.14 11.42
C VAL A 152 -0.49 -19.24 12.53
N SER A 153 -0.12 -19.76 13.70
CA SER A 153 -1.02 -19.88 14.85
C SER A 153 -1.31 -18.52 15.47
N ASP A 154 -0.29 -17.67 15.57
CA ASP A 154 -0.39 -16.30 16.07
C ASP A 154 -1.04 -15.35 15.05
N GLY A 155 -1.30 -15.82 13.82
CA GLY A 155 -1.91 -15.03 12.76
C GLY A 155 -1.01 -13.92 12.21
N VAL A 156 0.30 -14.01 12.48
CA VAL A 156 1.31 -13.11 11.91
C VAL A 156 1.47 -13.39 10.41
N MET A 157 1.42 -14.68 10.04
CA MET A 157 1.45 -15.14 8.66
C MET A 157 0.14 -15.78 8.22
N PRO A 158 -0.33 -15.51 6.99
CA PRO A 158 0.18 -14.51 6.05
C PRO A 158 -0.10 -13.08 6.54
N LEU A 159 0.70 -12.11 6.08
CA LEU A 159 0.54 -10.70 6.44
C LEU A 159 -0.91 -10.23 6.23
N SER A 160 -1.47 -9.52 7.21
CA SER A 160 -2.85 -8.99 7.15
C SER A 160 -3.06 -8.00 5.98
N SER A 161 -1.99 -7.36 5.52
CA SER A 161 -1.99 -6.51 4.31
C SER A 161 -2.01 -7.30 3.00
N TYR A 162 -1.65 -8.59 3.02
CA TYR A 162 -1.54 -9.44 1.84
C TYR A 162 -2.87 -10.12 1.48
N THR A 163 -3.58 -10.65 2.48
CA THR A 163 -4.79 -11.44 2.28
C THR A 163 -5.97 -10.72 1.61
N PRO A 164 -6.18 -9.38 1.73
CA PRO A 164 -7.25 -8.70 1.00
C PRO A 164 -7.06 -8.73 -0.52
N MET A 165 -5.80 -8.70 -0.99
CA MET A 165 -5.48 -8.82 -2.42
C MET A 165 -5.28 -10.28 -2.86
N HIS A 166 -5.04 -11.19 -1.91
CA HIS A 166 -4.84 -12.61 -2.15
C HIS A 166 -5.70 -13.46 -1.20
N PRO A 167 -7.04 -13.48 -1.39
CA PRO A 167 -7.93 -14.22 -0.48
C PRO A 167 -7.61 -15.71 -0.37
N ALA A 168 -7.11 -16.31 -1.46
CA ALA A 168 -6.70 -17.71 -1.50
C ALA A 168 -5.53 -18.05 -0.56
N ALA A 169 -4.74 -17.05 -0.16
CA ALA A 169 -3.63 -17.23 0.78
C ALA A 169 -4.11 -17.34 2.24
N LYS A 170 -5.35 -16.91 2.55
CA LYS A 170 -5.86 -16.92 3.92
C LYS A 170 -5.87 -18.36 4.46
N LEU A 171 -5.29 -18.54 5.65
CA LEU A 171 -5.27 -19.83 6.35
C LEU A 171 -6.54 -19.97 7.19
N SER A 172 -7.23 -21.10 7.03
CA SER A 172 -8.27 -21.56 7.94
C SER A 172 -7.65 -22.17 9.20
N ASP A 173 -8.45 -22.37 10.24
CA ASP A 173 -7.95 -23.03 11.46
C ASP A 173 -7.54 -24.48 11.19
N GLN A 174 -8.19 -25.14 10.23
CA GLN A 174 -7.77 -26.46 9.76
C GLN A 174 -6.40 -26.41 9.07
N ASP A 175 -6.13 -25.39 8.25
CA ASP A 175 -4.82 -25.24 7.61
C ASP A 175 -3.71 -25.02 8.63
N LYS A 176 -3.94 -24.15 9.61
CA LYS A 176 -2.99 -23.91 10.70
C LYS A 176 -2.70 -25.19 11.47
N LYS A 177 -3.74 -25.96 11.80
CA LYS A 177 -3.58 -27.25 12.46
C LYS A 177 -2.77 -28.22 11.61
N THR A 178 -3.11 -28.35 10.32
CA THR A 178 -2.39 -29.23 9.38
C THR A 178 -0.91 -28.85 9.28
N LEU A 179 -0.58 -27.56 9.24
CA LEU A 179 0.79 -27.07 9.24
C LEU A 179 1.51 -27.40 10.56
N CYS A 180 0.91 -27.08 11.69
CA CYS A 180 1.51 -27.34 13.01
C CYS A 180 1.77 -28.83 13.26
N ASP A 181 0.78 -29.68 13.00
CA ASP A 181 0.92 -31.13 13.13
C ASP A 181 2.04 -31.67 12.24
N TRP A 182 2.16 -31.15 11.01
CA TRP A 182 3.22 -31.55 10.09
C TRP A 182 4.60 -31.06 10.55
N THR A 183 4.72 -29.79 10.97
CA THR A 183 6.00 -29.24 11.44
C THR A 183 6.53 -30.02 12.64
N GLU A 184 5.66 -30.42 13.57
CA GLU A 184 6.11 -31.19 14.75
C GLU A 184 6.61 -32.58 14.36
N LYS A 185 5.87 -33.31 13.50
CA LYS A 185 6.32 -34.61 12.98
C LYS A 185 7.65 -34.51 12.24
N GLU A 186 7.84 -33.46 11.45
CA GLU A 186 9.06 -33.25 10.69
C GLU A 186 10.25 -32.91 11.60
N ARG A 187 10.02 -32.18 12.69
CA ARG A 187 11.02 -31.91 13.74
C ARG A 187 11.44 -33.19 14.46
N GLU A 188 10.48 -34.04 14.84
CA GLU A 188 10.75 -35.35 15.41
C GLU A 188 11.60 -36.21 14.46
N ARG A 189 11.25 -36.24 13.17
CA ARG A 189 12.00 -36.95 12.12
C ARG A 189 13.45 -36.45 12.01
N LEU A 190 13.65 -35.13 11.99
CA LEU A 190 14.99 -34.52 11.96
C LEU A 190 15.81 -34.91 13.19
N SER A 191 15.22 -34.86 14.38
CA SER A 191 15.89 -35.22 15.63
C SER A 191 16.33 -36.69 15.68
N ASN A 192 15.52 -37.58 15.08
CA ASN A 192 15.83 -39.01 15.00
C ASN A 192 16.86 -39.34 13.91
N SER A 193 16.95 -38.51 12.87
CA SER A 193 17.95 -38.69 11.80
C SER A 193 19.34 -38.18 12.17
N ALA A 194 19.44 -37.38 13.24
CA ALA A 194 20.68 -36.81 13.77
C ALA A 194 21.34 -37.67 14.87
N LYS A 195 20.68 -38.77 15.28
CA LYS A 195 21.21 -39.80 16.19
C LYS A 195 21.88 -40.92 15.40
#